data_AF-G6FPR1-F1
#
_entry.id   AF-G6FPR1-F1
#
_cell.length_a   1.000
_cell.length_b   1.000
_cell.length_c   1.000
_cell.angle_alpha   90.00
_cell.angle_beta   90.00
_cell.angle_gamma   90.00
#
_symmetry.space_group_name_H-M   'P 1'
#
loop_
_entity.id
_entity.type
_entity.pdbx_description
1 polymer ?
#
loop_
_entity_poly.entity_id
_entity_poly.type
_entity_poly.pdbx_seq_one_letter_code
_entity_poly.pdbx_strand_id
1 'polypeptide(L)'
;MYKRLFIALILSAIAFLSVLVIPSLATPTEAIAQKPAIDCSKATATPELRYCSQQSYAAADKKLNQVYQKVLAITKTEPKQRLIKGQQAWIVFRDNTCDFEVYESRGGTGYEIFRNQCLERLTKQRTKDLENYLQLRTQEGFCTGSISDKDYMSPLCNSAKRTLENKSPYA
;
A
#
# COMPACT_ATOMS: atom_id res chain seq x y z
N MET A 1 -23.31 -31.08 -14.26
CA MET A 1 -22.90 -31.83 -15.47
C MET A 1 -23.92 -31.63 -16.59
N TYR A 2 -24.13 -30.38 -17.03
CA TYR A 2 -25.19 -30.02 -18.00
C TYR A 2 -24.65 -29.23 -19.20
N LYS A 3 -23.34 -28.91 -19.19
CA LYS A 3 -22.68 -28.07 -20.19
C LYS A 3 -22.06 -28.87 -21.35
N ARG A 4 -22.10 -30.21 -21.30
CA ARG A 4 -21.58 -31.11 -22.34
C ARG A 4 -22.66 -31.71 -23.25
N LEU A 5 -23.94 -31.45 -22.97
CA LEU A 5 -25.07 -32.01 -23.73
C LEU A 5 -25.65 -31.06 -24.80
N PHE A 6 -25.26 -29.79 -24.84
CA PHE A 6 -25.78 -28.81 -25.81
C PHE A 6 -25.00 -28.73 -27.14
N ILE A 7 -23.86 -29.43 -27.26
CA ILE A 7 -22.97 -29.30 -28.44
C ILE A 7 -23.32 -30.33 -29.54
N ALA A 8 -24.20 -31.30 -29.28
CA ALA A 8 -24.44 -32.45 -30.17
C ALA A 8 -25.76 -32.41 -30.96
N LEU A 9 -26.45 -31.27 -31.09
CA LEU A 9 -27.77 -31.17 -31.76
C LEU A 9 -27.88 -30.15 -32.91
N ILE A 10 -26.76 -29.64 -33.44
CA ILE A 10 -26.77 -28.72 -34.59
C ILE A 10 -25.86 -29.20 -35.73
N LEU A 11 -25.90 -30.49 -36.03
CA LEU A 11 -25.25 -31.09 -37.20
C LEU A 11 -26.29 -31.82 -38.08
N SER A 12 -27.11 -31.07 -38.82
CA SER A 12 -27.71 -31.54 -40.08
C SER A 12 -28.37 -30.39 -40.85
N ALA A 13 -27.97 -30.23 -42.12
CA ALA A 13 -28.51 -29.32 -43.15
C ALA A 13 -28.29 -27.81 -42.87
N ILE A 14 -27.61 -27.04 -43.73
CA ILE A 14 -28.02 -26.69 -45.09
C ILE A 14 -26.77 -26.38 -45.92
N ALA A 15 -26.74 -26.93 -47.14
CA ALA A 15 -25.73 -26.66 -48.15
C ALA A 15 -26.27 -25.64 -49.18
N PHE A 16 -25.41 -24.69 -49.57
CA PHE A 16 -25.41 -23.83 -50.77
C PHE A 16 -26.59 -22.87 -51.06
N LEU A 17 -26.39 -21.58 -50.74
CA LEU A 17 -26.67 -20.49 -51.68
C LEU A 17 -25.57 -19.43 -51.56
N SER A 18 -24.76 -19.31 -52.60
CA SER A 18 -23.69 -18.32 -52.75
C SER A 18 -24.28 -16.95 -53.07
N VAL A 19 -24.16 -16.01 -52.13
CA VAL A 19 -24.21 -14.58 -52.40
C VAL A 19 -22.89 -13.99 -51.91
N LEU A 20 -22.14 -13.38 -52.83
CA LEU A 20 -20.94 -12.58 -52.57
C LEU A 20 -21.30 -11.38 -51.70
N VAL A 21 -21.26 -11.57 -50.38
CA VAL A 21 -21.23 -10.46 -49.43
C VAL A 21 -19.78 -10.02 -49.31
N ILE A 22 -19.49 -8.83 -49.83
CA ILE A 22 -18.21 -8.16 -49.70
C ILE A 22 -17.92 -7.99 -48.19
N PRO A 23 -16.79 -8.51 -47.67
CA PRO A 23 -16.40 -8.27 -46.30
C PRO A 23 -15.95 -6.83 -46.18
N SER A 24 -16.83 -5.94 -45.73
CA SER A 24 -16.39 -4.61 -45.30
C SER A 24 -15.63 -4.78 -43.99
N LEU A 25 -14.29 -4.87 -44.09
CA LEU A 25 -13.35 -4.74 -42.97
C LEU A 25 -13.37 -3.30 -42.47
N ALA A 26 -14.51 -2.85 -41.94
CA ALA A 26 -14.53 -1.69 -41.06
C ALA A 26 -14.07 -2.20 -39.69
N THR A 27 -12.76 -2.28 -39.47
CA THR A 27 -12.23 -2.35 -38.12
C THR A 27 -12.68 -1.08 -37.41
N PRO A 28 -13.49 -1.13 -36.34
CA PRO A 28 -13.71 0.04 -35.51
C PRO A 28 -12.33 0.42 -34.96
N THR A 29 -11.75 1.49 -35.49
CA THR A 29 -10.61 2.14 -34.86
C THR A 29 -11.16 2.76 -33.58
N GLU A 30 -11.15 1.99 -32.49
CA GLU A 30 -11.32 2.53 -31.15
C GLU A 30 -10.17 3.51 -30.95
N ALA A 31 -10.44 4.79 -31.22
CA ALA A 31 -9.57 5.86 -30.80
C ALA A 31 -9.45 5.72 -29.28
N ILE A 32 -8.29 5.22 -28.83
CA ILE A 32 -7.93 5.24 -27.42
C ILE A 32 -7.81 6.73 -27.08
N ALA A 33 -8.91 7.32 -26.62
CA ALA A 33 -8.91 8.65 -26.06
C ALA A 33 -7.92 8.61 -24.90
N GLN A 34 -6.70 9.13 -25.13
CA GLN A 34 -5.71 9.28 -24.09
C GLN A 34 -6.30 10.27 -23.09
N LYS A 35 -6.84 9.73 -21.99
CA LYS A 35 -7.33 10.55 -20.89
C LYS A 35 -6.16 11.44 -20.46
N PRO A 36 -6.28 12.77 -20.51
CA PRO A 36 -5.20 13.66 -20.13
C PRO A 36 -4.75 13.31 -18.70
N ALA A 37 -3.43 13.25 -18.51
CA ALA A 37 -2.85 12.98 -17.21
C ALA A 37 -3.30 14.08 -16.23
N ILE A 38 -3.91 13.69 -15.11
CA ILE A 38 -4.40 14.63 -14.10
C ILE A 38 -3.19 15.21 -13.35
N ASP A 39 -3.01 16.53 -13.40
CA ASP A 39 -2.03 17.26 -12.60
C ASP A 39 -2.55 17.47 -11.17
N CYS A 40 -2.10 16.62 -10.25
CA CYS A 40 -2.53 16.67 -8.86
C CYS A 40 -2.11 17.94 -8.10
N SER A 41 -1.19 18.74 -8.62
CA SER A 41 -0.84 20.03 -8.03
C SER A 41 -1.88 21.13 -8.31
N LYS A 42 -2.74 20.93 -9.32
CA LYS A 42 -3.76 21.88 -9.77
C LYS A 42 -5.18 21.33 -9.71
N ALA A 43 -5.36 20.11 -9.22
CA ALA A 43 -6.65 19.46 -9.12
C ALA A 43 -7.61 20.28 -8.24
N THR A 44 -8.78 20.59 -8.79
CA THR A 44 -9.83 21.33 -8.06
C THR A 44 -11.20 20.65 -8.17
N ALA A 45 -11.42 19.87 -9.24
CA ALA A 45 -12.66 19.12 -9.39
C ALA A 45 -12.66 17.87 -8.50
N THR A 46 -13.80 17.51 -7.91
CA THR A 46 -13.91 16.35 -7.02
C THR A 46 -13.40 15.03 -7.63
N PRO A 47 -13.65 14.71 -8.92
CA PRO A 47 -13.08 13.50 -9.54
C PRO A 47 -11.55 13.50 -9.59
N GLU A 48 -10.94 14.67 -9.84
CA GLU A 48 -9.49 14.86 -9.87
C GLU A 48 -8.92 14.71 -8.46
N LEU A 49 -9.52 15.37 -7.48
CA LEU A 49 -9.12 15.27 -6.06
C LEU A 49 -9.22 13.83 -5.56
N ARG A 50 -10.28 13.09 -5.93
CA ARG A 50 -10.42 11.67 -5.59
C ARG A 50 -9.29 10.84 -6.18
N TYR A 51 -9.03 11.00 -7.47
CA TYR A 51 -7.91 10.33 -8.13
C TYR A 51 -6.57 10.65 -7.43
N CYS A 52 -6.29 11.92 -7.18
CA CYS A 52 -5.04 12.36 -6.56
C CYS A 52 -4.87 11.84 -5.13
N SER A 53 -5.94 11.83 -4.32
CA SER A 53 -5.92 11.25 -2.98
C SER A 53 -5.59 9.76 -3.00
N GLN A 54 -6.14 9.01 -3.97
CA GLN A 54 -5.86 7.59 -4.15
C GLN A 54 -4.39 7.35 -4.54
N GLN A 55 -3.86 8.15 -5.48
CA GLN A 55 -2.47 8.05 -5.89
C GLN A 55 -1.50 8.36 -4.73
N SER A 56 -1.83 9.37 -3.92
CA SER A 56 -1.03 9.75 -2.75
C SER A 56 -1.00 8.63 -1.70
N TYR A 57 -2.16 8.05 -1.38
CA TYR A 57 -2.25 6.89 -0.51
C TYR A 57 -1.46 5.68 -1.06
N ALA A 58 -1.63 5.35 -2.35
CA ALA A 58 -0.91 4.26 -2.99
C ALA A 58 0.62 4.44 -2.93
N ALA A 59 1.11 5.66 -3.10
CA ALA A 59 2.53 5.97 -2.94
C ALA A 59 3.02 5.75 -1.50
N ALA A 60 2.24 6.18 -0.50
CA ALA A 60 2.54 5.95 0.90
C ALA A 60 2.55 4.44 1.24
N ASP A 61 1.59 3.68 0.73
CA ASP A 61 1.49 2.23 0.96
C ASP A 61 2.66 1.47 0.31
N LYS A 62 3.04 1.85 -0.91
CA LYS A 62 4.24 1.31 -1.56
C LYS A 62 5.49 1.54 -0.71
N LYS A 63 5.66 2.76 -0.18
CA LYS A 63 6.80 3.10 0.67
C LYS A 63 6.77 2.32 2.00
N LEU A 64 5.60 2.17 2.63
CA LEU A 64 5.45 1.34 3.82
C LEU A 64 5.91 -0.10 3.56
N ASN A 65 5.43 -0.71 2.48
CA ASN A 65 5.80 -2.09 2.12
C ASN A 65 7.30 -2.23 1.88
N GLN A 66 7.94 -1.27 1.21
CA GLN A 66 9.40 -1.27 1.02
C GLN A 66 10.15 -1.25 2.36
N VAL A 67 9.75 -0.41 3.31
CA VAL A 67 10.39 -0.32 4.63
C VAL A 67 10.11 -1.59 5.44
N TYR A 68 8.87 -2.08 5.42
CA TYR A 68 8.48 -3.32 6.10
C TYR A 68 9.31 -4.52 5.64
N GLN A 69 9.57 -4.66 4.34
CA GLN A 69 10.45 -5.72 3.82
C GLN A 69 11.90 -5.58 4.33
N LYS A 70 12.42 -4.36 4.47
CA LYS A 70 13.74 -4.14 5.08
C LYS A 70 13.77 -4.60 6.54
N VAL A 71 12.72 -4.31 7.30
CA VAL A 71 12.61 -4.77 8.70
C VAL A 71 12.52 -6.30 8.77
N LEU A 72 11.74 -6.93 7.90
CA LEU A 72 11.64 -8.39 7.83
C LEU A 72 12.98 -9.05 7.49
N ALA A 73 13.79 -8.43 6.63
CA ALA A 73 15.09 -8.96 6.23
C ALA A 73 16.09 -9.04 7.40
N ILE A 74 16.06 -8.08 8.33
CA ILE A 74 16.99 -8.03 9.47
C ILE A 74 16.48 -8.73 10.73
N THR A 75 15.22 -9.20 10.73
CA THR A 75 14.55 -9.76 11.91
C THR A 75 14.59 -11.30 11.90
N LYS A 76 15.03 -11.91 13.01
CA LYS A 76 15.10 -13.38 13.21
C LYS A 76 13.71 -14.03 13.33
N THR A 77 13.63 -15.36 13.26
CA THR A 77 12.38 -16.12 13.07
C THR A 77 11.26 -15.82 14.08
N GLU A 78 11.49 -15.95 15.40
CA GLU A 78 10.42 -15.71 16.38
C GLU A 78 9.99 -14.22 16.43
N PRO A 79 10.91 -13.23 16.52
CA PRO A 79 10.53 -11.81 16.44
C PRO A 79 9.83 -11.44 15.12
N LYS A 80 10.18 -12.09 14.01
CA LYS A 80 9.55 -11.88 12.70
C LYS A 80 8.05 -12.22 12.74
N GLN A 81 7.68 -13.31 13.40
CA GLN A 81 6.26 -13.69 13.54
C GLN A 81 5.49 -12.66 14.38
N ARG A 82 6.10 -12.09 15.42
CA ARG A 82 5.50 -11.03 16.22
C ARG A 82 5.32 -9.75 15.41
N LEU A 83 6.32 -9.38 14.59
CA LEU A 83 6.22 -8.24 13.68
C LEU A 83 5.10 -8.41 12.66
N ILE A 84 4.97 -9.60 12.04
CA ILE A 84 3.89 -9.89 11.08
C ILE A 84 2.52 -9.72 11.74
N LYS A 85 2.31 -10.32 12.92
CA LYS A 85 1.06 -10.18 13.67
C LYS A 85 0.76 -8.72 14.03
N GLY A 86 1.78 -7.98 14.47
CA GLY A 86 1.63 -6.55 14.78
C GLY A 86 1.26 -5.71 13.55
N GLN A 87 1.85 -6.03 12.38
CA GLN A 87 1.51 -5.35 11.14
C GLN A 87 0.07 -5.65 10.68
N GLN A 88 -0.38 -6.89 10.82
CA GLN A 88 -1.78 -7.28 10.51
C GLN A 88 -2.77 -6.58 11.43
N ALA A 89 -2.51 -6.55 12.74
CA ALA A 89 -3.35 -5.83 13.69
C ALA A 89 -3.39 -4.32 13.41
N TRP A 90 -2.25 -3.73 13.01
CA TRP A 90 -2.18 -2.33 12.60
C TRP A 90 -3.04 -2.03 11.36
N ILE A 91 -3.12 -2.93 10.37
CA ILE A 91 -3.99 -2.76 9.20
C ILE A 91 -5.46 -2.65 9.64
N VAL A 92 -5.91 -3.54 10.52
CA VAL A 92 -7.27 -3.51 11.07
C VAL A 92 -7.53 -2.22 11.84
N PHE A 93 -6.58 -1.79 12.68
CA PHE A 93 -6.66 -0.50 13.37
C PHE A 93 -6.79 0.68 12.39
N ARG A 94 -5.92 0.72 11.36
CA ARG A 94 -5.91 1.78 10.36
C ARG A 94 -7.27 1.87 9.67
N ASP A 95 -7.76 0.74 9.17
CA ASP A 95 -8.97 0.71 8.36
C ASP A 95 -10.20 1.10 9.20
N ASN A 96 -10.34 0.54 10.41
CA ASN A 96 -11.43 0.91 11.33
C ASN A 96 -11.35 2.38 11.77
N THR A 97 -10.15 2.91 11.99
CA THR A 97 -9.96 4.33 12.36
C THR A 97 -10.40 5.23 11.21
N CYS A 98 -9.98 4.92 9.98
CA CYS A 98 -10.34 5.72 8.83
C CYS A 98 -11.83 5.63 8.51
N ASP A 99 -12.45 4.46 8.64
CA ASP A 99 -13.90 4.30 8.48
C ASP A 99 -14.68 5.11 9.52
N PHE A 100 -14.20 5.16 10.77
CA PHE A 100 -14.75 6.00 11.82
C PHE A 100 -14.61 7.50 11.50
N GLU A 101 -13.41 7.96 11.12
CA GLU A 101 -13.13 9.38 10.84
C GLU A 101 -14.03 9.96 9.74
N VAL A 102 -14.44 9.15 8.77
CA VAL A 102 -15.28 9.60 7.66
C VAL A 102 -16.75 9.17 7.76
N TYR A 103 -17.15 8.55 8.87
CA TYR A 103 -18.46 7.91 9.04
C TYR A 103 -19.65 8.84 8.71
N GLU A 104 -19.59 10.09 9.16
CA GLU A 104 -20.64 11.11 8.93
C GLU A 104 -20.70 11.61 7.48
N SER A 105 -19.65 11.37 6.68
CA SER A 105 -19.57 11.81 5.28
C SER A 105 -19.99 10.73 4.27
N ARG A 106 -20.45 9.57 4.75
CA ARG A 106 -20.88 8.45 3.87
C ARG A 106 -21.98 8.90 2.91
N GLY A 107 -21.84 8.51 1.65
CA GLY A 107 -22.73 8.94 0.55
C GLY A 107 -22.37 10.30 -0.05
N GLY A 108 -21.49 11.07 0.58
CA GLY A 108 -20.97 12.32 0.04
C GLY A 108 -19.89 12.10 -1.02
N THR A 109 -19.76 13.02 -1.97
CA THR A 109 -18.75 12.95 -3.04
C THR A 109 -17.31 13.07 -2.52
N GLY A 110 -17.13 13.67 -1.33
CA GLY A 110 -15.84 13.81 -0.64
C GLY A 110 -15.41 12.61 0.20
N TYR A 111 -16.31 11.64 0.46
CA TYR A 111 -16.05 10.49 1.36
C TYR A 111 -14.71 9.81 1.08
N GLU A 112 -14.49 9.39 -0.17
CA GLU A 112 -13.26 8.70 -0.59
C GLU A 112 -12.02 9.59 -0.50
N ILE A 113 -12.16 10.91 -0.70
CA ILE A 113 -11.03 11.83 -0.61
C ILE A 113 -10.52 11.87 0.83
N PHE A 114 -11.43 12.08 1.79
CA PHE A 114 -11.07 12.14 3.21
C PHE A 114 -10.59 10.79 3.74
N ARG A 115 -11.20 9.69 3.28
CA ARG A 115 -10.79 8.35 3.68
C ARG A 115 -9.37 8.03 3.20
N ASN A 116 -9.06 8.34 1.94
CA ASN A 116 -7.70 8.18 1.40
C ASN A 116 -6.66 9.03 2.15
N GLN A 117 -7.02 10.26 2.55
CA GLN A 117 -6.14 11.12 3.35
C GLN A 117 -5.84 10.53 4.73
N CYS A 118 -6.83 9.94 5.41
CA CYS A 118 -6.61 9.21 6.66
C CYS A 118 -5.68 8.01 6.44
N LEU A 119 -5.97 7.19 5.42
CA LEU A 119 -5.18 6.00 5.10
C LEU A 119 -3.72 6.38 4.82
N GLU A 120 -3.49 7.44 4.05
CA GLU A 120 -2.17 7.98 3.77
C GLU A 120 -1.45 8.41 5.06
N ARG A 121 -2.09 9.23 5.90
CA ARG A 121 -1.51 9.75 7.15
C ARG A 121 -1.05 8.62 8.07
N LEU A 122 -1.93 7.66 8.35
CA LEU A 122 -1.60 6.53 9.23
C LEU A 122 -0.52 5.62 8.62
N THR A 123 -0.53 5.45 7.30
CA THR A 123 0.49 4.68 6.57
C THR A 123 1.87 5.35 6.63
N LYS A 124 1.93 6.68 6.50
CA LYS A 124 3.17 7.46 6.69
C LYS A 124 3.69 7.36 8.11
N GLN A 125 2.81 7.42 9.11
CA GLN A 125 3.20 7.25 10.51
C GLN A 125 3.80 5.86 10.76
N ARG A 126 3.15 4.80 10.29
CA ARG A 126 3.66 3.45 10.42
C ARG A 126 5.00 3.24 9.72
N THR A 127 5.17 3.86 8.55
CA THR A 127 6.45 3.87 7.84
C THR A 127 7.55 4.46 8.73
N LYS A 128 7.29 5.59 9.38
CA LYS A 128 8.23 6.24 10.30
C LYS A 128 8.57 5.36 11.49
N ASP A 129 7.60 4.66 12.07
CA ASP A 129 7.85 3.73 13.19
C ASP A 129 8.83 2.62 12.77
N LEU A 130 8.65 2.05 11.59
CA LEU A 130 9.52 1.00 11.05
C LEU A 130 10.91 1.55 10.64
N GLU A 131 10.98 2.77 10.10
CA GLU A 131 12.26 3.43 9.82
C GLU A 131 13.05 3.72 11.10
N ASN A 132 12.38 4.15 12.17
CA ASN A 132 13.00 4.35 13.49
C ASN A 132 13.54 3.03 14.06
N TYR A 133 12.79 1.92 13.91
CA TYR A 133 13.27 0.60 14.30
C TYR A 133 14.55 0.22 13.56
N LEU A 134 14.62 0.46 12.24
CA LEU A 134 15.84 0.21 11.46
C LEU A 134 17.02 1.05 11.98
N GLN A 135 16.80 2.34 12.25
CA GLN A 135 17.84 3.24 12.74
C GLN A 135 18.39 2.79 14.11
N LEU A 136 17.52 2.46 15.06
CA LEU A 136 17.94 1.98 16.38
C LEU A 136 18.76 0.69 16.28
N ARG A 137 18.36 -0.25 15.41
CA ARG A 137 19.12 -1.50 15.18
C ARG A 137 20.49 -1.27 14.54
N THR A 138 20.63 -0.27 13.68
CA THR A 138 21.95 0.12 13.14
C THR A 138 22.85 0.77 14.19
N GLN A 139 22.26 1.44 15.19
CA GLN A 139 22.98 2.07 16.29
C GLN A 139 23.27 1.09 17.45
N GLU A 140 22.49 0.02 17.62
CA GLU A 140 22.82 -1.05 18.56
C GLU A 140 24.16 -1.74 18.22
N GLY A 141 24.47 -1.88 16.92
CA GLY A 141 25.79 -2.36 16.47
C GLY A 141 26.94 -1.38 16.77
N PHE A 142 26.65 -0.13 17.12
CA PHE A 142 27.63 0.87 17.52
C PHE A 142 27.92 0.84 19.03
N CYS A 143 26.99 0.33 19.85
CA CYS A 143 27.15 0.25 21.31
C CYS A 143 27.50 -1.14 21.84
N THR A 144 27.42 -2.19 21.02
CA THR A 144 27.90 -3.54 21.38
C THR A 144 29.30 -3.79 20.82
N GLY A 145 30.24 -2.89 21.12
CA GLY A 145 31.67 -3.18 20.95
C GLY A 145 31.97 -4.54 21.59
N SER A 146 32.69 -5.38 20.84
CA SER A 146 33.19 -6.67 21.30
C SER A 146 33.82 -6.55 22.69
N ILE A 147 33.52 -7.53 23.54
CA ILE A 147 33.74 -7.63 25.00
C ILE A 147 35.23 -7.48 25.44
N SER A 148 36.17 -7.13 24.57
CA SER A 148 37.60 -7.04 24.90
C SER A 148 38.08 -5.69 25.45
N ASP A 149 37.37 -4.57 25.24
CA ASP A 149 37.86 -3.25 25.69
C ASP A 149 36.86 -2.58 26.64
N LYS A 150 37.05 -2.79 27.95
CA LYS A 150 36.15 -2.27 29.00
C LYS A 150 36.25 -0.75 29.25
N ASP A 151 37.15 -0.04 28.58
CA ASP A 151 37.45 1.37 28.90
C ASP A 151 37.12 2.38 27.80
N TYR A 152 36.38 2.00 26.74
CA TYR A 152 35.96 2.97 25.72
C TYR A 152 34.49 2.83 25.32
N MET A 153 33.59 3.18 26.25
CA MET A 153 32.24 3.59 25.87
C MET A 153 32.34 4.92 25.11
N SER A 154 32.19 4.88 23.78
CA SER A 154 32.12 6.08 22.95
C SER A 154 31.03 7.03 23.48
N PRO A 155 31.29 8.36 23.59
CA PRO A 155 30.34 9.35 24.10
C PRO A 155 28.95 9.32 23.43
N LEU A 156 28.88 8.80 22.21
CA LEU A 156 27.65 8.65 21.41
C LEU A 156 26.66 7.61 21.99
N CYS A 157 27.11 6.63 22.78
CA CYS A 157 26.21 5.66 23.42
C CYS A 157 25.53 6.22 24.70
N ASN A 158 26.20 7.14 25.41
CA ASN A 158 25.66 7.78 26.61
C ASN A 158 24.58 8.84 26.31
N SER A 159 24.52 9.36 25.08
CA SER A 159 23.45 10.28 24.64
C SER A 159 22.23 9.52 24.13
N ALA A 160 22.40 8.40 23.42
CA ALA A 160 21.32 7.53 22.96
C ALA A 160 20.52 6.93 24.13
N LYS A 161 21.22 6.43 25.17
CA LYS A 161 20.58 5.87 26.38
C LYS A 161 19.76 6.92 27.13
N ARG A 162 20.30 8.12 27.36
CA ARG A 162 19.58 9.24 27.99
C ARG A 162 18.37 9.71 27.19
N THR A 163 18.40 9.60 25.86
CA THR A 163 17.28 10.00 25.00
C THR A 163 16.13 8.99 25.06
N LEU A 164 16.44 7.70 25.23
CA LEU A 164 15.42 6.65 25.37
C LEU A 164 14.76 6.67 26.77
N GLU A 165 15.54 6.98 27.82
CA GLU A 165 15.02 7.13 29.18
C GLU A 165 14.13 8.39 29.33
N ASN A 166 14.46 9.51 28.66
CA ASN A 166 13.70 10.77 28.75
C ASN A 166 12.54 10.91 27.72
N LYS A 167 12.29 9.93 26.85
CA LYS A 167 11.20 9.98 25.85
C LYS A 167 10.18 8.86 25.98
N SER A 168 10.22 8.04 27.04
CA SER A 168 9.09 7.16 27.34
C SER A 168 7.90 8.04 27.78
N PRO A 169 6.78 8.07 27.03
CA PRO A 169 5.56 8.74 27.51
C PRO A 169 4.83 7.92 28.59
N TYR A 170 5.47 6.87 29.13
CA TYR A 170 4.94 5.96 30.14
C TYR A 170 5.87 5.83 31.35
N ALA A 171 6.78 6.78 31.57
CA ALA A 171 7.50 6.95 32.84
C ALA A 171 6.90 8.13 33.62
#